data_AF-A0A9D8DX52-F1
#
_entry.id   AF-A0A9D8DX52-F1
#
_cell.length_a   1.000
_cell.length_b   1.000
_cell.length_c   1.000
_cell.angle_alpha   90.00
_cell.angle_beta   90.00
_cell.angle_gamma   90.00
#
_symmetry.space_group_name_H-M   'P 1'
#
loop_
_entity.id
_entity.type
_entity.pdbx_description
1 polymer ?
#
loop_
_entity_poly.entity_id
_entity_poly.type
_entity_poly.pdbx_seq_one_letter_code
_entity_poly.pdbx_strand_id
1 'polypeptide(L)'
;MDCEQSIREVYLYLDGELTRYRRWQITRHLNRCPPCQQGFDFELELREVVATRCHDEVPDALKQRIAEAIGLVGGPLRPEPLRAVDGDPAADESER
;
A
#
# COMPACT_ATOMS: atom_id res chain seq x y z
N MET A 1 -19.76 -5.25 3.62
CA MET A 1 -19.09 -6.54 3.80
C MET A 1 -19.18 -6.95 5.26
N ASP A 2 -19.10 -8.26 5.52
CA ASP A 2 -19.05 -8.85 6.86
C ASP A 2 -17.60 -9.14 7.30
N CYS A 3 -17.42 -9.65 8.52
CA CYS A 3 -16.10 -9.94 9.07
C CYS A 3 -15.36 -11.02 8.27
N GLU A 4 -16.05 -12.07 7.82
CA GLU A 4 -15.44 -13.17 7.07
C GLU A 4 -14.90 -12.69 5.72
N GLN A 5 -15.67 -11.88 5.00
CA GLN A 5 -15.23 -11.23 3.77
C GLN A 5 -14.07 -10.28 4.05
N SER A 6 -14.09 -9.54 5.16
CA SER A 6 -13.01 -8.60 5.51
C SER A 6 -11.69 -9.30 5.75
N ILE A 7 -11.72 -10.43 6.47
CA ILE A 7 -10.53 -11.26 6.73
C ILE A 7 -9.98 -11.80 5.40
N ARG A 8 -10.82 -12.26 4.48
CA ARG A 8 -10.36 -12.73 3.17
C ARG A 8 -9.74 -11.63 2.31
N GLU A 9 -10.29 -10.42 2.38
CA GLU A 9 -9.87 -9.29 1.54
C GLU A 9 -8.74 -8.46 2.16
N VAL A 10 -8.35 -8.70 3.42
CA VAL A 10 -7.37 -7.88 4.15
C VAL A 10 -5.99 -7.86 3.47
N TYR A 11 -5.54 -9.00 2.94
CA TYR A 11 -4.25 -9.07 2.24
C TYR A 11 -4.28 -8.31 0.91
N LEU A 12 -5.35 -8.48 0.12
CA LEU A 12 -5.56 -7.71 -1.11
C LEU A 12 -5.66 -6.20 -0.83
N TYR A 13 -6.25 -5.82 0.32
CA TYR A 13 -6.30 -4.44 0.76
C TYR A 13 -4.90 -3.91 1.08
N LEU A 14 -4.10 -4.67 1.84
CA LEU A 14 -2.73 -4.33 2.21
C LEU A 14 -1.79 -4.24 0.99
N ASP A 15 -2.00 -5.09 -0.01
CA ASP A 15 -1.22 -5.10 -1.27
C ASP A 15 -1.72 -4.05 -2.28
N GLY A 16 -2.85 -3.40 -1.97
CA GLY A 16 -3.43 -2.35 -2.81
C GLY A 16 -4.19 -2.86 -4.04
N GLU A 17 -4.41 -4.18 -4.15
CA GLU A 17 -5.01 -4.87 -5.30
C GLU A 17 -6.55 -4.83 -5.35
N LEU A 18 -7.19 -4.19 -4.36
CA LEU A 18 -8.64 -4.00 -4.36
C LEU A 18 -9.09 -2.86 -5.29
N THR A 19 -10.26 -3.06 -5.92
CA THR A 19 -10.96 -1.97 -6.62
C THR A 19 -11.31 -0.84 -5.65
N ARG A 20 -11.47 0.39 -6.16
CA ARG A 20 -11.84 1.56 -5.34
C ARG A 20 -13.07 1.30 -4.46
N TYR A 21 -14.09 0.65 -5.01
CA TYR A 21 -15.31 0.32 -4.26
C TYR A 21 -15.05 -0.68 -3.13
N ARG A 22 -14.32 -1.78 -3.39
CA ARG A 22 -13.99 -2.76 -2.35
C ARG A 22 -13.10 -2.18 -1.26
N ARG A 23 -12.13 -1.34 -1.65
CA ARG A 23 -11.29 -0.59 -0.72
C ARG A 23 -12.14 0.25 0.23
N TRP A 24 -13.11 1.00 -0.29
CA TRP A 24 -14.04 1.76 0.56
C TRP A 24 -14.86 0.87 1.50
N GLN A 25 -15.34 -0.28 1.02
CA GLN A 25 -16.14 -1.21 1.83
C GLN A 25 -15.33 -1.77 3.01
N ILE A 26 -14.09 -2.20 2.79
CA ILE A 26 -13.24 -2.76 3.84
C ILE A 26 -12.73 -1.70 4.80
N THR A 27 -12.31 -0.52 4.32
CA THR A 27 -11.95 0.60 5.21
C THR A 27 -13.12 0.96 6.13
N ARG A 28 -14.35 1.01 5.60
CA ARG A 28 -15.55 1.25 6.42
C ARG A 28 -15.79 0.15 7.45
N HIS A 29 -15.52 -1.11 7.12
CA HIS A 29 -15.66 -2.23 8.04
C HIS A 29 -14.62 -2.17 9.17
N LEU A 30 -13.34 -2.01 8.82
CA LEU A 30 -12.25 -1.88 9.80
C LEU A 30 -12.52 -0.73 10.79
N ASN A 31 -12.96 0.43 10.30
CA ASN A 31 -13.31 1.58 11.16
C ASN A 31 -14.48 1.36 12.13
N ARG A 32 -15.29 0.30 11.93
CA ARG A 32 -16.50 0.04 12.72
C ARG A 32 -16.46 -1.29 13.46
N CYS A 33 -15.42 -2.09 13.23
CA CYS A 33 -15.29 -3.44 13.77
C CYS A 33 -13.92 -3.57 14.46
N PRO A 34 -13.83 -3.23 15.75
CA PRO A 34 -12.60 -3.33 16.53
C PRO A 34 -11.83 -4.65 16.40
N PRO A 35 -12.47 -5.85 16.38
CA PRO A 35 -11.70 -7.08 16.23
C PRO A 35 -11.06 -7.22 14.84
N CYS A 36 -11.72 -6.78 13.77
CA CYS A 36 -11.13 -6.79 12.43
C CYS A 36 -10.04 -5.72 12.29
N GLN A 37 -10.21 -4.56 12.93
CA GLN A 37 -9.18 -3.53 12.98
C GLN A 37 -7.91 -4.03 13.68
N GLN A 38 -8.03 -4.66 14.85
CA GLN A 38 -6.88 -5.23 15.56
C GLN A 38 -6.15 -6.30 14.74
N GLY A 39 -6.89 -7.15 14.02
CA GLY A 39 -6.29 -8.11 13.10
C GLY A 39 -5.52 -7.43 11.96
N PHE A 40 -6.07 -6.35 11.39
CA PHE A 40 -5.38 -5.56 10.38
C PHE A 40 -4.11 -4.87 10.92
N ASP A 41 -4.18 -4.28 12.11
CA ASP A 41 -3.05 -3.62 12.75
C ASP A 41 -1.90 -4.62 13.01
N PHE A 42 -2.24 -5.82 13.50
CA PHE A 42 -1.27 -6.91 13.66
C PHE A 42 -0.57 -7.29 12.34
N GLU A 43 -1.33 -7.40 11.24
CA GLU A 43 -0.74 -7.72 9.93
C GLU A 43 0.19 -6.60 9.43
N LEU A 44 -0.11 -5.34 9.74
CA LEU A 44 0.75 -4.21 9.41
C LEU A 44 2.07 -4.27 10.18
N GLU A 45 1.99 -4.49 11.50
CA GLU A 45 3.17 -4.65 12.36
C GLU A 45 4.02 -5.85 11.93
N LEU A 46 3.39 -6.98 11.59
CA LEU A 46 4.07 -8.16 11.10
C LEU A 46 4.83 -7.88 9.79
N ARG A 47 4.21 -7.17 8.84
CA ARG A 47 4.87 -6.77 7.59
C ARG A 47 6.10 -5.91 7.83
N GLU A 48 6.03 -4.97 8.78
CA GLU A 48 7.17 -4.14 9.17
C GLU A 48 8.31 -4.97 9.77
N VAL A 49 7.98 -5.91 10.67
CA VAL A 49 8.98 -6.83 11.25
C VAL A 49 9.65 -7.67 10.17
N VAL A 50 8.88 -8.25 9.24
CA VAL A 50 9.43 -9.04 8.13
C VAL A 50 10.31 -8.17 7.24
N ALA A 51 9.87 -6.98 6.85
CA ALA A 51 10.65 -6.09 5.99
C ALA A 51 11.98 -5.67 6.63
N THR A 52 12.00 -5.44 7.94
CA THR A 52 13.22 -5.02 8.65
C THR A 52 14.17 -6.17 8.96
N ARG A 53 13.65 -7.36 9.29
CA ARG A 53 14.45 -8.50 9.76
C ARG A 53 14.82 -9.50 8.66
N CYS A 54 14.08 -9.53 7.56
CA CYS A 54 14.24 -10.50 6.48
C CYS A 54 14.64 -9.78 5.18
N HIS A 55 15.77 -9.07 5.20
CA HIS A 55 16.36 -8.49 3.99
C HIS A 55 17.80 -8.96 3.82
N ASP A 56 18.16 -9.25 2.58
CA ASP A 56 19.53 -9.53 2.15
C ASP A 56 20.05 -8.33 1.35
N GLU A 57 21.37 -8.15 1.35
CA GLU A 57 22.01 -7.17 0.47
C GLU A 57 21.84 -7.61 -0.99
N VAL A 58 21.12 -6.79 -1.77
CA VAL A 58 20.86 -7.08 -3.19
C VAL A 58 22.11 -6.76 -4.02
N PRO A 59 22.67 -7.71 -4.81
CA PRO A 59 23.85 -7.45 -5.63
C PRO A 59 23.62 -6.36 -6.69
N ASP A 60 24.60 -5.48 -6.89
CA ASP A 60 24.47 -4.34 -7.81
C ASP A 60 24.24 -4.76 -9.26
N ALA A 61 24.84 -5.88 -9.68
CA ALA A 61 24.61 -6.44 -11.02
C ALA A 61 23.12 -6.81 -11.25
N LEU A 62 22.42 -7.26 -10.20
CA LEU A 62 20.98 -7.55 -10.29
C LEU A 62 20.18 -6.25 -10.37
N LYS A 63 20.51 -5.25 -9.55
CA LYS A 63 19.87 -3.92 -9.60
C LYS A 63 19.99 -3.30 -10.99
N GLN A 64 21.18 -3.37 -11.59
CA GLN A 64 21.43 -2.84 -12.94
C GLN A 64 20.58 -3.56 -13.99
N ARG A 65 20.55 -4.90 -13.99
CA ARG A 65 19.72 -5.69 -14.91
C ARG A 65 18.24 -5.38 -14.79
N ILE A 66 17.75 -5.19 -13.56
CA ILE A 66 16.35 -4.79 -13.33
C ILE A 66 16.13 -3.39 -13.91
N ALA A 67 16.99 -2.42 -13.57
CA ALA A 67 16.87 -1.05 -14.03
C ALA A 67 16.89 -0.92 -15.57
N GLU A 68 17.71 -1.72 -16.25
CA GLU A 68 17.72 -1.84 -17.72
C GLU A 68 16.39 -2.42 -18.24
N ALA A 69 15.91 -3.52 -17.63
CA ALA A 69 14.65 -4.16 -18.03
C ALA A 69 13.42 -3.27 -17.87
N ILE A 70 13.42 -2.36 -16.88
CA ILE A 70 12.33 -1.40 -16.65
C ILE A 70 12.61 0.00 -17.22
N GLY A 71 13.68 0.17 -18.00
CA GLY A 71 13.96 1.40 -18.76
C GLY A 71 14.47 2.59 -17.95
N LEU A 72 14.99 2.37 -16.73
CA LEU A 72 15.55 3.43 -15.88
C LEU A 72 16.99 3.83 -16.25
N VAL A 73 17.68 3.06 -17.09
CA VAL A 73 19.05 3.34 -17.55
C VAL A 73 19.02 3.57 -19.06
N GLY A 74 18.89 4.84 -19.51
CA GLY A 74 19.09 5.15 -20.94
C GLY A 74 18.33 6.30 -21.62
N GLY A 75 17.73 7.27 -20.91
CA GLY A 75 17.15 8.45 -21.59
C GLY A 75 16.59 9.52 -20.64
N PRO A 76 16.40 10.77 -21.10
CA PRO A 76 15.82 11.82 -20.27
C PRO A 76 14.34 11.48 -20.03
N LEU A 77 14.05 10.89 -18.86
CA LEU A 77 12.68 10.80 -18.37
C LEU A 77 12.13 12.22 -18.26
N ARG A 78 11.12 12.55 -19.06
CA ARG A 78 10.06 13.44 -18.59
C ARG A 78 9.15 12.55 -17.75
N PRO A 79 9.25 12.58 -16.41
CA PRO A 79 8.21 11.95 -15.62
C PRO A 79 6.91 12.66 -16.00
N GLU A 80 5.96 11.92 -16.58
CA GLU A 80 4.57 12.37 -16.47
C GLU A 80 4.29 12.54 -14.98
N PRO A 81 3.64 13.64 -14.57
CA PRO A 81 3.32 13.83 -13.17
C PRO A 81 2.58 12.59 -12.70
N LEU A 82 3.15 11.93 -11.68
CA LEU A 82 2.49 10.88 -10.91
C LEU A 82 1.09 11.40 -10.64
N ARG A 83 0.09 10.79 -11.29
CA ARG A 83 -1.31 11.18 -11.08
C ARG A 83 -1.53 11.19 -9.58
N ALA A 84 -1.99 12.33 -9.07
CA ALA A 84 -2.35 12.49 -7.68
C ALA A 84 -3.09 11.23 -7.23
N VAL A 85 -2.49 10.49 -6.30
CA VAL A 85 -3.23 9.53 -5.50
C VAL A 85 -4.23 10.38 -4.73
N ASP A 86 -5.49 10.38 -5.17
CA ASP A 86 -6.58 11.05 -4.48
C ASP A 86 -6.59 10.58 -3.02
N GLY A 87 -6.05 11.40 -2.10
CA GLY A 87 -5.92 10.99 -0.71
C GLY A 87 -4.94 11.75 0.19
N ASP A 88 -4.48 12.95 -0.18
CA ASP A 88 -3.87 13.89 0.76
C ASP A 88 -4.99 14.72 1.40
N PRO A 89 -5.40 14.46 2.67
CA PRO A 89 -6.24 15.39 3.40
C PRO A 89 -5.34 16.53 3.88
N ALA A 90 -4.97 17.43 2.96
CA ALA A 90 -4.41 18.71 3.34
C ALA A 90 -5.46 19.47 4.18
N ALA A 91 -5.13 19.61 5.46
CA ALA A 91 -5.54 20.64 6.40
C ALA A 91 -6.71 21.54 5.95
N ASP A 92 -7.88 21.31 6.52
CA ASP A 92 -8.89 22.36 6.70
C ASP A 92 -8.62 23.02 8.06
N GLU A 93 -7.77 24.05 8.05
CA GLU A 93 -7.78 25.09 9.08
C GLU A 93 -8.56 26.30 8.52
N SER A 94 -9.70 26.59 9.16
CA SER A 94 -10.41 27.88 9.22
C SER A 94 -11.01 28.49 7.95
N GLU A 95 -12.35 28.52 7.88
CA GLU A 95 -13.09 29.81 7.77
C GLU A 95 -14.58 29.70 8.19
N ARG A 96 -14.89 30.34 9.34
CA ARG A 96 -16.21 30.72 9.93
C ARG A 96 -17.06 29.72 10.70
#